data_AF-A0A9N7Y8F8-F1
#
_entry.id   AF-A0A9N7Y8F8-F1
#
_cell.length_a   1.000
_cell.length_b   1.000
_cell.length_c   1.000
_cell.angle_alpha   90.00
_cell.angle_beta   90.00
_cell.angle_gamma   90.00
#
_symmetry.space_group_name_H-M   'P 1'
#
loop_
_entity.id
_entity.type
_entity.pdbx_description
1 polymer ?
#
loop_
_entity_poly.entity_id
_entity_poly.type
_entity_poly.pdbx_seq_one_letter_code
_entity_poly.pdbx_strand_id
1 'polypeptide(L)'
;MEEFNSGDEVVFNADEATVSVKECIEGVLGGTDYNQNKVNQWTAGIVEHSLTHLVKQGRSFKYIVNCTIMQKSGAGLHTANSCYWDTATDGNCTVSAVPL
;
A
#
# COMPACT_ATOMS: atom_id res chain seq x y z
N MET A 1 -14.50 -33.68 -1.74
CA MET A 1 -13.46 -32.64 -1.82
C MET A 1 -13.53 -32.15 -3.24
N GLU A 2 -14.23 -31.04 -3.46
CA GLU A 2 -14.45 -30.52 -4.81
C GLU A 2 -13.11 -30.02 -5.34
N GLU A 3 -12.70 -30.53 -6.50
CA GLU A 3 -11.49 -30.14 -7.20
C GLU A 3 -11.57 -28.65 -7.53
N PHE A 4 -10.65 -27.88 -6.95
CA PHE A 4 -10.53 -26.45 -7.23
C PHE A 4 -9.99 -26.30 -8.65
N ASN A 5 -10.86 -25.79 -9.53
CA ASN A 5 -10.59 -25.53 -10.92
C ASN A 5 -9.38 -24.59 -11.04
N SER A 6 -8.30 -25.07 -11.68
CA SER A 6 -7.08 -24.31 -11.98
C SER A 6 -7.37 -23.29 -13.09
N GLY A 7 -8.17 -22.27 -12.79
CA GLY A 7 -8.11 -21.01 -13.54
C GLY A 7 -6.74 -20.40 -13.30
N ASP A 8 -6.10 -19.86 -14.35
CA ASP A 8 -4.76 -19.27 -14.33
C ASP A 8 -4.43 -18.66 -12.96
N GLU A 9 -3.38 -19.18 -12.30
CA GLU A 9 -3.01 -18.78 -10.96
C GLU A 9 -2.77 -17.26 -10.94
N VAL A 10 -3.69 -16.51 -10.35
CA VAL A 10 -3.60 -15.04 -10.32
C VAL A 10 -2.53 -14.66 -9.31
N VAL A 11 -1.36 -14.27 -9.81
CA VAL A 11 -0.23 -13.83 -9.00
C VAL A 11 -0.35 -12.34 -8.68
N PHE A 12 0.01 -11.95 -7.46
CA PHE A 12 0.06 -10.54 -7.08
C PHE A 12 1.13 -9.78 -7.89
N ASN A 13 0.71 -8.73 -8.60
CA ASN A 13 1.62 -7.85 -9.35
C ASN A 13 2.08 -6.68 -8.47
N ALA A 14 3.27 -6.80 -7.89
CA ALA A 14 3.83 -5.79 -6.99
C ALA A 14 4.17 -4.45 -7.68
N ASP A 15 4.52 -4.47 -8.97
CA ASP A 15 4.87 -3.26 -9.72
C ASP A 15 3.61 -2.41 -9.98
N GLU A 16 2.53 -3.04 -10.40
CA GLU A 16 1.22 -2.38 -10.59
C GLU A 16 0.68 -1.80 -9.27
N ALA A 17 0.80 -2.56 -8.17
CA ALA A 17 0.43 -2.11 -6.84
C ALA A 17 1.30 -0.92 -6.39
N THR A 18 2.61 -0.96 -6.66
CA THR A 18 3.55 0.13 -6.34
C THR A 18 3.17 1.43 -7.05
N VAL A 19 2.82 1.37 -8.34
CA VAL A 19 2.38 2.55 -9.11
C VAL A 19 1.08 3.10 -8.52
N SER A 20 0.09 2.24 -8.30
CA SER A 20 -1.22 2.62 -7.75
C SER A 20 -1.08 3.32 -6.38
N VAL A 21 -0.24 2.79 -5.49
CA VAL A 21 -0.02 3.36 -4.15
C VAL A 21 0.73 4.69 -4.24
N LYS A 22 1.71 4.84 -5.14
CA LYS A 22 2.40 6.12 -5.36
C LYS A 22 1.43 7.21 -5.81
N GLU A 23 0.53 6.92 -6.74
CA GLU A 23 -0.50 7.86 -7.18
C GLU A 23 -1.45 8.27 -6.04
N CYS A 24 -1.82 7.34 -5.16
CA CYS A 24 -2.61 7.66 -3.97
C CYS A 24 -1.87 8.59 -3.01
N ILE A 25 -0.57 8.37 -2.79
CA ILE A 25 0.27 9.23 -1.94
C ILE A 25 0.36 10.64 -2.55
N GLU A 26 0.69 10.76 -3.84
CA GLU A 26 0.76 12.04 -4.55
C GLU A 26 -0.60 12.76 -4.57
N GLY A 27 -1.71 12.04 -4.75
CA GLY A 27 -3.04 12.64 -4.73
C GLY A 27 -3.46 13.21 -3.36
N VAL A 28 -2.91 12.70 -2.26
CA VAL A 28 -3.23 13.15 -0.89
C VAL A 28 -2.23 14.16 -0.35
N LEU A 29 -0.94 13.99 -0.64
CA LEU A 29 0.16 14.77 -0.07
C LEU A 29 0.87 15.67 -1.08
N GLY A 30 0.64 15.49 -2.38
CA GLY A 30 1.32 16.25 -3.43
C GLY A 30 1.17 17.76 -3.24
N GLY A 31 2.30 18.47 -3.22
CA GLY A 31 2.35 19.93 -3.04
C GLY A 31 1.85 20.43 -1.68
N THR A 32 1.71 19.56 -0.67
CA THR A 32 1.22 19.94 0.66
C THR A 32 2.37 20.02 1.66
N ASP A 33 2.46 21.14 2.38
CA ASP A 33 3.38 21.29 3.51
C ASP A 33 2.97 20.43 4.70
N TYR A 34 3.96 19.91 5.43
CA TYR A 34 3.71 19.10 6.62
C TYR A 34 2.90 19.87 7.68
N ASN A 35 1.84 19.24 8.17
CA ASN A 35 0.97 19.76 9.22
C ASN A 35 0.52 18.61 10.13
N GLN A 36 1.03 18.60 11.36
CA GLN A 36 0.75 17.56 12.34
C GLN A 36 -0.74 17.30 12.59
N ASN A 37 -1.57 18.34 12.50
CA ASN A 37 -3.02 18.23 12.74
C ASN A 37 -3.75 17.47 11.62
N LYS A 38 -3.13 17.39 10.44
CA LYS A 38 -3.70 16.71 9.26
C LYS A 38 -3.15 15.30 9.07
N VAL A 39 -2.10 14.91 9.79
CA VAL A 39 -1.42 13.61 9.60
C VAL A 39 -2.40 12.44 9.68
N ASN A 40 -3.28 12.40 10.67
CA ASN A 40 -4.26 11.31 10.79
C ASN A 40 -5.22 11.26 9.60
N GLN A 41 -5.64 12.41 9.08
CA GLN A 41 -6.49 12.50 7.90
C GLN A 41 -5.76 12.02 6.65
N TRP A 42 -4.49 12.42 6.48
CA TRP A 42 -3.68 11.98 5.34
C TRP A 42 -3.41 10.48 5.37
N THR A 43 -3.04 9.93 6.53
CA THR A 43 -2.86 8.48 6.71
C THR A 43 -4.14 7.72 6.35
N ALA A 44 -5.29 8.16 6.87
CA ALA A 44 -6.58 7.54 6.56
C ALA A 44 -6.90 7.62 5.06
N GLY A 45 -6.73 8.79 4.45
CA GLY A 45 -6.97 9.00 3.02
C GLY A 45 -6.07 8.14 2.13
N ILE A 46 -4.78 8.03 2.43
CA ILE A 46 -3.84 7.18 1.68
C ILE A 46 -4.26 5.71 1.77
N VAL A 47 -4.58 5.23 2.97
CA VAL A 47 -5.01 3.84 3.19
C VAL A 47 -6.31 3.54 2.43
N GLU A 48 -7.31 4.40 2.56
CA GLU A 48 -8.61 4.23 1.92
C GLU A 48 -8.52 4.28 0.38
N HIS A 49 -7.79 5.25 -0.16
CA HIS A 49 -7.59 5.37 -1.61
C HIS A 49 -6.83 4.16 -2.17
N SER A 50 -5.76 3.72 -1.46
CA SER A 50 -4.96 2.56 -1.88
C SER A 50 -5.80 1.28 -1.88
N LEU A 51 -6.53 1.01 -0.80
CA LEU A 51 -7.43 -0.15 -0.71
C LEU A 51 -8.51 -0.11 -1.79
N THR A 52 -9.10 1.07 -2.03
CA THR A 52 -10.12 1.25 -3.06
C THR A 52 -9.59 0.94 -4.45
N HIS A 53 -8.39 1.40 -4.79
CA HIS A 53 -7.77 1.08 -6.09
C HIS A 53 -7.45 -0.40 -6.23
N LEU A 54 -6.88 -1.02 -5.20
CA LEU A 54 -6.54 -2.45 -5.23
C LEU A 54 -7.78 -3.33 -5.38
N VAL A 55 -8.85 -3.06 -4.63
CA VAL A 55 -10.10 -3.82 -4.73
C VAL A 55 -10.78 -3.63 -6.10
N LYS A 56 -10.69 -2.43 -6.69
CA LYS A 56 -11.23 -2.15 -8.04
C LYS A 56 -10.57 -2.95 -9.16
N GLN A 57 -9.40 -3.54 -8.93
CA GLN A 57 -8.75 -4.44 -9.91
C GLN A 57 -9.54 -5.74 -10.10
N GLY A 58 -10.52 -6.04 -9.24
CA GLY A 58 -11.40 -7.20 -9.39
C GLY A 58 -10.71 -8.55 -9.19
N ARG A 59 -9.48 -8.55 -8.65
CA ARG A 59 -8.72 -9.76 -8.33
C ARG A 59 -9.10 -10.25 -6.93
N SER A 60 -9.27 -11.56 -6.79
CA SER A 60 -9.69 -12.20 -5.53
C SER A 60 -8.53 -12.31 -4.53
N PHE A 61 -8.07 -11.17 -4.00
CA PHE A 61 -7.07 -11.11 -2.94
C PHE A 61 -7.65 -10.55 -1.64
N LYS A 62 -6.96 -10.83 -0.53
CA LYS A 62 -7.12 -10.08 0.72
C LYS A 62 -6.02 -9.03 0.80
N TYR A 63 -6.40 -7.76 0.84
CA TYR A 63 -5.43 -6.65 0.88
C TYR A 63 -5.26 -6.12 2.30
N ILE A 64 -4.00 -5.88 2.68
CA ILE A 64 -3.63 -5.20 3.93
C ILE A 64 -2.73 -4.02 3.53
N VAL A 65 -3.09 -2.81 3.98
CA VAL A 65 -2.31 -1.60 3.75
C VAL A 65 -1.90 -1.01 5.10
N ASN A 66 -0.61 -0.73 5.26
CA ASN A 66 -0.06 -0.03 6.41
C ASN A 66 0.64 1.26 5.93
N CYS A 67 0.38 2.38 6.59
CA CYS A 67 0.90 3.68 6.22
C CYS A 67 1.49 4.38 7.45
N THR A 68 2.72 4.86 7.31
CA THR A 68 3.44 5.63 8.33
C THR A 68 3.88 6.96 7.73
N ILE A 69 3.49 8.07 8.36
CA ILE A 69 3.94 9.42 8.01
C ILE A 69 4.81 9.96 9.15
N MET A 70 6.01 10.45 8.81
CA MET A 70 6.94 11.02 9.76
C MET A 70 7.38 12.43 9.34
N GLN A 71 7.41 13.36 10.27
CA GLN A 71 8.00 14.69 10.04
C GLN A 71 9.51 14.57 9.86
N LYS A 72 10.06 15.26 8.86
CA LYS A 72 11.51 15.35 8.65
C LYS A 72 12.17 16.22 9.72
N SER A 73 12.59 15.59 10.82
CA SER A 73 13.23 16.26 11.98
C SER A 73 14.66 15.81 12.24
N GLY A 74 15.24 14.96 11.39
CA GLY A 74 16.56 14.36 11.59
C GLY A 74 16.57 13.11 12.48
N ALA A 75 15.41 12.71 13.02
CA ALA A 75 15.26 11.42 13.69
C ALA A 75 15.24 10.25 12.69
N GLY A 76 15.71 9.09 13.14
CA GLY A 76 15.65 7.84 12.36
C GLY A 76 14.30 7.14 12.48
N LEU A 77 13.93 6.38 11.45
CA LEU A 77 12.75 5.51 11.43
C LEU A 77 13.16 4.10 11.03
N HIS A 78 12.83 3.11 11.85
CA HIS A 78 13.01 1.69 11.51
C HIS A 78 11.65 1.01 11.48
N THR A 79 11.26 0.51 10.30
CA THR A 79 10.03 -0.25 10.10
C THR A 79 10.39 -1.63 9.59
N ALA A 80 9.86 -2.67 10.24
CA ALA A 80 9.98 -4.06 9.81
C ALA A 80 8.59 -4.70 9.83
N ASN A 81 8.36 -5.64 8.92
CA ASN A 81 7.18 -6.48 8.91
C ASN A 81 7.61 -7.95 8.91
N SER A 82 6.72 -8.83 9.37
CA SER A 82 6.92 -10.28 9.32
C SER A 82 5.63 -10.91 8.87
N CYS A 83 5.70 -11.69 7.81
CA CYS A 83 4.55 -12.29 7.15
C CYS A 83 4.80 -13.78 6.94
N TYR A 84 3.73 -14.57 7.00
CA TYR A 84 3.74 -15.98 6.61
C TYR A 84 2.61 -16.17 5.60
N TRP A 85 2.98 -16.47 4.35
CA TRP A 85 2.10 -16.42 3.18
C TRP A 85 2.60 -17.34 2.07
N ASP A 86 1.81 -17.52 1.02
CA ASP A 86 2.19 -18.34 -0.12
C ASP A 86 3.14 -17.58 -1.08
N THR A 87 4.37 -18.06 -1.22
CA THR A 87 5.38 -17.44 -2.08
C THR A 87 5.09 -17.55 -3.58
N ALA A 88 4.17 -18.42 -3.99
CA ALA A 88 3.78 -18.56 -5.39
C ALA A 88 2.75 -17.51 -5.83
N THR A 89 1.85 -17.11 -4.93
CA THR A 89 0.65 -16.33 -5.27
C THR A 89 0.57 -14.98 -4.54
N ASP A 90 1.06 -14.90 -3.30
CA ASP A 90 1.02 -13.70 -2.47
C ASP A 90 2.25 -12.80 -2.68
N GLY A 91 2.11 -11.51 -2.35
CA GLY A 91 3.21 -10.56 -2.46
C GLY A 91 2.99 -9.26 -1.69
N ASN A 92 4.06 -8.47 -1.59
CA ASN A 92 4.04 -7.13 -0.98
C ASN A 92 4.68 -6.14 -1.93
N CYS A 93 4.34 -4.87 -1.72
CA CYS A 93 5.13 -3.75 -2.16
C CYS A 93 5.34 -2.81 -0.98
N THR A 94 6.52 -2.21 -0.89
CA THR A 94 6.80 -1.12 0.06
C THR A 94 7.13 0.13 -0.73
N VAL A 95 6.41 1.22 -0.44
CA VAL A 95 6.61 2.52 -1.09
C VAL A 95 7.09 3.52 -0.07
N SER A 96 8.25 4.13 -0.34
CA SER A 96 8.81 5.22 0.47
C SER A 96 8.79 6.50 -0.37
N ALA A 97 8.04 7.50 0.09
CA ALA A 97 8.00 8.83 -0.51
C ALA A 97 8.51 9.85 0.51
N VAL A 98 9.36 10.77 0.05
CA VAL A 98 9.78 11.94 0.81
C VAL A 98 9.25 13.15 0.04
N PRO A 99 8.21 13.84 0.56
CA PRO A 99 7.76 15.09 -0.04
C PRO A 99 8.95 16.05 -0.12
N LEU A 100 9.17 16.65 -1.29
CA LEU A 100 10.22 17.66 -1.51
C LEU A 100 9.90 18.96 -0.78
#